data_AF-A0A522E4E7-F1
#
_entry.id   AF-A0A522E4E7-F1
#
_cell.length_a   1.000
_cell.length_b   1.000
_cell.length_c   1.000
_cell.angle_alpha   90.00
_cell.angle_beta   90.00
_cell.angle_gamma   90.00
#
_symmetry.space_group_name_H-M   'P 1'
#
loop_
_entity.id
_entity.type
_entity.pdbx_description
1 polymer ?
#
loop_
_entity_poly.entity_id
_entity_poly.type
_entity_poly.pdbx_seq_one_letter_code
_entity_poly.pdbx_strand_id
1 'polypeptide(L)'
;MSLEFPGMLDQELDELRLQFSFSNDQAVPRCWIRRLSDESKKEVETRKSREWKSVKFIRETEPVTGRQLLADLELEGWWLADVQFQRRLDKDRRRYNMLRFVFFPPWFGRKLDQQKVKRLRDARVELVRLLADAFWRVRAYRNTMEQTWISMNFEHRIPVIDSLGGSILQWRKDGKGRRIGDNPVPLKADWALRVRGGMVRLVWPFLPRIPQRAA
;
A
#
# COMPACT_ATOMS: atom_id res chain seq x y z
N MET A 1 -22.30 12.65 1.10
CA MET A 1 -22.75 11.28 1.42
C MET A 1 -21.58 10.57 2.08
N SER A 2 -21.46 10.70 3.40
CA SER A 2 -20.30 10.34 4.22
C SER A 2 -20.70 9.26 5.22
N LEU A 3 -20.27 8.02 4.99
CA LEU A 3 -20.33 6.93 5.98
C LEU A 3 -19.20 5.94 5.66
N GLU A 4 -17.94 6.35 5.87
CA GLU A 4 -16.82 5.42 5.99
C GLU A 4 -15.89 5.98 7.08
N PHE A 5 -15.67 5.20 8.15
CA PHE A 5 -14.70 5.53 9.19
C PHE A 5 -13.36 5.85 8.52
N PRO A 6 -12.78 7.06 8.65
CA PRO A 6 -11.44 7.27 8.15
C PRO A 6 -10.49 6.30 8.87
N GLY A 7 -9.49 5.77 8.16
CA GLY A 7 -8.45 4.97 8.80
C GLY A 7 -7.61 5.86 9.71
N MET A 8 -8.04 6.03 10.96
CA MET A 8 -7.40 6.93 11.90
C MET A 8 -6.15 6.26 12.49
N LEU A 9 -5.03 6.98 12.44
CA LEU A 9 -3.74 6.69 13.06
C LEU A 9 -3.71 7.41 14.41
N ASP A 10 -4.47 6.87 15.37
CA ASP A 10 -4.56 7.40 16.73
C ASP A 10 -3.54 6.75 17.67
N GLN A 11 -3.51 7.22 18.91
CA GLN A 11 -2.61 6.72 19.95
C GLN A 11 -2.89 5.27 20.34
N GLU A 12 -4.08 4.76 20.02
CA GLU A 12 -4.43 3.38 20.26
C GLU A 12 -3.81 2.44 19.24
N LEU A 13 -3.28 2.93 18.11
CA LEU A 13 -2.79 2.10 17.01
C LEU A 13 -1.37 1.58 17.26
N ASP A 14 -1.22 0.28 17.46
CA ASP A 14 0.09 -0.34 17.70
C ASP A 14 0.93 -0.46 16.44
N GLU A 15 0.32 -0.80 15.30
CA GLU A 15 1.05 -1.16 14.09
C GLU A 15 0.33 -0.73 12.81
N LEU A 16 1.11 -0.30 11.81
CA LEU A 16 0.63 -0.06 10.46
C LEU A 16 1.36 -0.97 9.46
N ARG A 17 0.59 -1.66 8.61
CA ARG A 17 1.09 -2.65 7.66
C ARG A 17 0.79 -2.21 6.23
N LEU A 18 1.82 -2.12 5.39
CA LEU A 18 1.66 -2.06 3.94
C LEU A 18 1.96 -3.45 3.37
N GLN A 19 0.96 -4.10 2.77
CA GLN A 19 1.08 -5.47 2.25
C GLN A 19 0.95 -5.47 0.74
N PHE A 20 1.97 -5.96 0.04
CA PHE A 20 1.98 -6.10 -1.41
C PHE A 20 1.85 -7.56 -1.79
N SER A 21 0.87 -7.85 -2.65
CA SER A 21 0.62 -9.19 -3.16
C SER A 21 1.15 -9.35 -4.59
N PHE A 22 1.95 -10.39 -4.82
CA PHE A 22 2.53 -10.71 -6.11
C PHE A 22 2.21 -12.15 -6.52
N SER A 23 1.70 -12.33 -7.73
CA SER A 23 1.54 -13.65 -8.34
C SER A 23 2.88 -14.24 -8.85
N ASN A 24 3.85 -13.38 -9.17
CA ASN A 24 5.18 -13.75 -9.66
C ASN A 24 6.25 -13.48 -8.59
N ASP A 25 7.10 -14.47 -8.30
CA ASP A 25 8.18 -14.38 -7.31
C ASP A 25 9.37 -13.52 -7.78
N GLN A 26 9.52 -13.34 -9.10
CA GLN A 26 10.54 -12.46 -9.69
C GLN A 26 10.24 -10.98 -9.47
N ALA A 27 8.96 -10.64 -9.25
CA ALA A 27 8.54 -9.27 -8.96
C ALA A 27 8.78 -8.86 -7.49
N VAL A 28 9.18 -9.80 -6.63
CA VAL A 28 9.46 -9.54 -5.22
C VAL A 28 10.94 -9.16 -5.07
N PRO A 29 11.26 -8.01 -4.44
CA PRO A 29 12.65 -7.68 -4.07
C PRO A 29 13.29 -8.83 -3.27
N ARG A 30 14.62 -9.03 -3.31
CA ARG A 30 15.23 -10.28 -2.76
C ARG A 30 16.24 -10.09 -1.62
N CYS A 31 16.91 -8.95 -1.50
CA CYS A 31 18.19 -8.84 -0.77
C CYS A 31 18.12 -8.41 0.71
N TRP A 32 16.96 -8.00 1.24
CA TRP A 32 16.85 -7.41 2.59
C TRP A 32 15.63 -7.90 3.38
N ILE A 33 14.92 -8.91 2.87
CA ILE A 33 13.64 -9.30 3.45
C ILE A 33 13.80 -10.48 4.40
N ARG A 34 13.20 -10.38 5.58
CA ARG A 34 13.04 -11.52 6.48
C ARG A 34 12.05 -12.50 5.85
N ARG A 35 12.53 -13.66 5.42
CA ARG A 35 11.67 -14.73 4.89
C ARG A 35 11.08 -15.53 6.05
N LEU A 36 9.76 -15.54 6.12
CA LEU A 36 9.00 -16.40 6.99
C LEU A 36 8.76 -17.75 6.29
N SER A 37 8.44 -18.78 7.07
CA SER A 37 7.95 -20.05 6.52
C SER A 37 6.66 -19.82 5.73
N ASP A 38 6.43 -20.68 4.74
CA ASP A 38 5.17 -20.73 4.00
C ASP A 38 3.98 -20.80 4.99
N GLU A 39 2.89 -20.12 4.65
CA GLU A 39 1.71 -20.00 5.52
C GLU A 39 1.15 -21.39 5.84
N SER A 40 1.12 -21.71 7.13
CA SER A 40 0.55 -22.94 7.67
C SER A 40 -0.98 -22.90 7.68
N LYS A 41 -1.63 -24.07 7.76
CA LYS A 41 -3.10 -24.17 7.86
C LYS A 41 -3.66 -23.37 9.04
N LYS A 42 -3.00 -23.45 10.20
CA LYS A 42 -3.37 -22.70 11.42
C LYS A 42 -3.29 -21.19 11.21
N GLU A 43 -2.28 -20.71 10.49
CA GLU A 43 -2.17 -19.28 10.13
C GLU A 43 -3.28 -18.85 9.18
N VAL A 44 -3.68 -19.70 8.22
CA VAL A 44 -4.82 -19.43 7.33
C VAL A 44 -6.11 -19.27 8.13
N GLU A 45 -6.39 -20.19 9.06
CA GLU A 45 -7.57 -20.12 9.94
C GLU A 45 -7.56 -18.86 10.79
N THR A 46 -6.41 -18.55 11.40
CA THR A 46 -6.21 -17.35 12.21
C THR A 46 -6.44 -16.08 11.39
N ARG A 47 -5.92 -16.03 10.16
CA ARG A 47 -6.09 -14.90 9.25
C ARG A 47 -7.56 -14.70 8.87
N LYS A 48 -8.27 -15.77 8.52
CA LYS A 48 -9.71 -15.69 8.19
C LYS A 48 -10.53 -15.18 9.37
N SER A 49 -10.23 -15.66 10.58
CA SER A 49 -10.87 -15.18 11.82
C SER A 49 -10.59 -13.69 12.08
N ARG A 50 -9.35 -13.24 11.86
CA ARG A 50 -8.97 -11.81 11.98
C ARG A 50 -9.65 -10.94 10.93
N GLU A 51 -9.74 -11.40 9.69
CA GLU A 51 -10.39 -10.66 8.60
C GLU A 51 -11.86 -10.42 8.90
N TRP A 52 -12.58 -11.44 9.39
CA TRP A 52 -13.98 -11.32 9.82
C TRP A 52 -14.18 -10.24 10.90
N LYS A 53 -13.21 -10.08 11.80
CA LYS A 53 -13.26 -9.12 12.91
C LYS A 53 -12.66 -7.75 12.59
N SER A 54 -12.21 -7.52 11.37
CA SER A 54 -11.60 -6.25 10.97
C SER A 54 -12.62 -5.36 10.26
N VAL A 55 -12.60 -4.06 10.57
CA VAL A 55 -13.44 -3.07 9.90
C VAL A 55 -12.76 -2.61 8.61
N LYS A 56 -13.39 -2.88 7.47
CA LYS A 56 -12.91 -2.38 6.17
C LYS A 56 -13.31 -0.91 6.01
N PHE A 57 -12.33 -0.06 5.75
CA PHE A 57 -12.55 1.39 5.59
C PHE A 57 -12.09 1.96 4.24
N ILE A 58 -11.28 1.22 3.49
CA ILE A 58 -11.11 1.45 2.06
C ILE A 58 -11.59 0.20 1.35
N ARG A 59 -12.66 0.34 0.57
CA ARG A 59 -13.16 -0.71 -0.33
C ARG A 59 -12.18 -0.93 -1.47
N GLU A 60 -12.36 -2.04 -2.17
CA GLU A 60 -11.55 -2.39 -3.33
C GLU A 60 -11.60 -1.28 -4.37
N THR A 61 -10.49 -0.52 -4.48
CA THR A 61 -10.40 0.68 -5.29
C THR A 61 -9.15 0.63 -6.16
N GLU A 62 -9.30 0.90 -7.45
CA GLU A 62 -8.21 0.97 -8.44
C GLU A 62 -8.62 1.96 -9.56
N PRO A 63 -7.67 2.56 -10.30
CA PRO A 63 -6.22 2.57 -10.08
C PRO A 63 -5.82 3.61 -9.01
N VAL A 64 -5.13 3.16 -7.96
CA VAL A 64 -4.64 4.01 -6.87
C VAL A 64 -3.13 4.22 -6.99
N THR A 65 -2.67 5.46 -6.87
CA THR A 65 -1.25 5.76 -6.67
C THR A 65 -0.92 5.90 -5.18
N GLY A 66 0.19 5.30 -4.76
CA GLY A 66 0.73 5.43 -3.40
C GLY A 66 2.00 6.28 -3.33
N ARG A 67 2.33 7.04 -4.38
CA ARG A 67 3.64 7.68 -4.55
C ARG A 67 4.07 8.56 -3.36
N GLN A 68 3.14 9.27 -2.72
CA GLN A 68 3.42 10.13 -1.56
C GLN A 68 3.25 9.44 -0.21
N LEU A 69 2.76 8.19 -0.18
CA LEU A 69 2.34 7.53 1.05
C LEU A 69 3.48 7.39 2.08
N LEU A 70 4.68 6.99 1.64
CA LEU A 70 5.79 6.85 2.57
C LEU A 70 6.20 8.18 3.20
N ALA A 71 6.31 9.24 2.38
CA ALA A 71 6.63 10.57 2.88
C ALA A 71 5.55 11.08 3.84
N ASP A 72 4.28 10.81 3.52
CA ASP A 72 3.16 11.13 4.40
C ASP A 72 3.26 10.41 5.75
N LEU A 73 3.56 9.11 5.77
CA LEU A 73 3.76 8.34 7.01
C LEU A 73 4.91 8.88 7.85
N GLU A 74 6.05 9.18 7.22
CA GLU A 74 7.24 9.70 7.90
C GLU A 74 7.00 11.10 8.48
N LEU A 75 6.25 11.95 7.79
CA LEU A 75 5.84 13.27 8.29
C LEU A 75 4.93 13.16 9.53
N GLU A 76 4.15 12.10 9.64
CA GLU A 76 3.29 11.81 10.79
C GLU A 76 4.05 11.01 11.89
N GLY A 77 5.37 10.84 11.74
CA GLY A 77 6.23 10.20 12.74
C GLY A 77 6.22 8.66 12.71
N TRP A 78 5.58 8.04 11.71
CA TRP A 78 5.60 6.59 11.53
C TRP A 78 6.92 6.14 10.91
N TRP A 79 7.53 5.12 11.48
CA TRP A 79 8.84 4.64 11.03
C TRP A 79 8.81 3.17 10.64
N LEU A 80 9.51 2.85 9.55
CA LEU A 80 9.63 1.48 9.04
C LEU A 80 10.48 0.63 9.99
N ALA A 81 9.88 -0.42 10.55
CA ALA A 81 10.46 -1.21 11.62
C ALA A 81 10.86 -2.64 11.23
N ASP A 82 10.14 -3.23 10.29
CA ASP A 82 10.43 -4.56 9.79
C ASP A 82 9.92 -4.74 8.36
N VAL A 83 10.48 -5.74 7.67
CA VAL A 83 9.97 -6.19 6.38
C VAL A 83 9.97 -7.71 6.33
N GLN A 84 8.83 -8.26 5.96
CA GLN A 84 8.55 -9.67 6.00
C GLN A 84 8.09 -10.16 4.63
N PHE A 85 8.62 -11.31 4.24
CA PHE A 85 8.16 -12.06 3.08
C PHE A 85 7.51 -13.35 3.56
N GLN A 86 6.36 -13.68 3.01
CA GLN A 86 5.69 -14.96 3.26
C GLN A 86 4.99 -15.42 1.99
N ARG A 87 5.10 -16.69 1.63
CA ARG A 87 4.21 -17.31 0.65
C ARG A 87 2.90 -17.68 1.32
N ARG A 88 1.78 -17.26 0.74
CA ARG A 88 0.44 -17.42 1.30
C ARG A 88 -0.50 -18.13 0.34
N LEU A 89 -1.62 -18.59 0.88
CA LEU A 89 -2.70 -19.18 0.09
C LEU A 89 -3.88 -18.22 0.00
N ASP A 90 -4.38 -18.00 -1.21
CA ASP A 90 -5.63 -17.25 -1.41
C ASP A 90 -6.86 -18.11 -1.09
N LYS A 91 -8.05 -17.56 -1.33
CA LYS A 91 -9.33 -18.27 -1.13
C LYS A 91 -9.47 -19.53 -2.01
N ASP A 92 -8.82 -19.53 -3.17
CA ASP A 92 -8.85 -20.59 -4.18
C ASP A 92 -7.65 -21.55 -4.00
N ARG A 93 -6.94 -21.46 -2.87
CA ARG A 93 -5.73 -22.23 -2.53
C ARG A 93 -4.58 -22.03 -3.52
N ARG A 94 -4.58 -20.95 -4.29
CA ARG A 94 -3.44 -20.57 -5.13
C ARG A 94 -2.40 -19.89 -4.25
N ARG A 95 -1.14 -20.23 -4.53
CA ARG A 95 -0.01 -19.60 -3.85
C ARG A 95 0.24 -18.22 -4.41
N TYR A 96 0.44 -17.25 -3.53
CA TYR A 96 0.93 -15.92 -3.88
C TYR A 96 2.01 -15.48 -2.91
N ASN A 97 2.82 -14.52 -3.35
CA ASN A 97 3.90 -13.94 -2.57
C ASN A 97 3.40 -12.68 -1.88
N MET A 98 3.60 -12.59 -0.57
CA MET A 98 3.20 -11.43 0.23
C MET A 98 4.46 -10.77 0.81
N LEU A 99 4.63 -9.49 0.48
CA LEU A 99 5.65 -8.61 1.06
C LEU A 99 4.98 -7.61 1.99
N ARG A 100 5.35 -7.61 3.27
CA ARG A 100 4.81 -6.70 4.28
C ARG A 100 5.89 -5.75 4.78
N PHE A 101 5.62 -4.46 4.68
CA PHE A 101 6.33 -3.42 5.40
C PHE A 101 5.57 -3.09 6.68
N VAL A 102 6.26 -3.12 7.81
CA VAL A 102 5.70 -2.90 9.13
C VAL A 102 6.19 -1.57 9.67
N PHE A 103 5.26 -0.71 10.07
CA PHE A 103 5.52 0.59 10.66
C PHE A 103 5.02 0.62 12.09
N PHE A 104 5.78 1.29 12.95
CA PHE A 104 5.40 1.57 14.32
C PHE A 104 5.19 3.07 14.54
N PRO A 105 4.36 3.43 15.52
CA PRO A 105 4.13 4.82 15.87
C PRO A 105 5.37 5.46 16.53
N PRO A 106 5.42 6.79 16.60
CA PRO A 106 6.60 7.53 17.10
C PRO A 106 6.93 7.24 18.58
N TRP A 107 5.95 6.87 19.41
CA TRP A 107 6.17 6.52 20.81
C TRP A 107 6.75 5.11 21.01
N PHE A 108 6.88 4.30 19.95
CA PHE A 108 7.39 2.94 20.04
C PHE A 108 8.94 2.94 20.12
N GLY A 109 9.47 2.94 21.34
CA GLY A 109 10.92 3.00 21.60
C GLY A 109 11.63 1.66 21.42
N ARG A 110 12.13 1.35 20.22
CA ARG A 110 13.06 0.22 20.01
C ARG A 110 14.42 0.69 19.50
N LYS A 111 15.48 0.32 20.23
CA LYS A 111 16.85 0.42 19.72
C LYS A 111 17.03 -0.57 18.56
N LEU A 112 17.54 -0.08 17.43
CA LEU A 112 17.88 -0.88 16.26
C LEU A 112 19.39 -1.08 16.20
N ASP A 113 19.84 -2.30 15.91
CA ASP A 113 21.24 -2.56 15.59
C ASP A 113 21.62 -2.03 14.19
N GLN A 114 22.92 -1.88 13.92
CA GLN A 114 23.42 -1.30 12.66
C GLN A 114 23.04 -2.12 11.42
N GLN A 115 23.01 -3.45 11.51
CA GLN A 115 22.65 -4.31 10.39
C GLN A 115 21.18 -4.14 10.03
N LYS A 116 20.31 -4.03 11.03
CA LYS A 116 18.89 -3.74 10.87
C LYS A 116 18.66 -2.36 10.29
N VAL A 117 19.44 -1.34 10.70
CA VAL A 117 19.38 0.01 10.10
C VAL A 117 19.69 -0.03 8.61
N LYS A 118 20.79 -0.70 8.19
CA LYS A 118 21.14 -0.83 6.76
C LYS A 118 20.01 -1.51 5.97
N ARG A 119 19.52 -2.64 6.48
CA ARG A 119 18.42 -3.41 5.86
C ARG A 119 17.15 -2.57 5.66
N LEU A 120 16.79 -1.75 6.65
CA LEU A 120 15.61 -0.88 6.58
C LEU A 120 15.80 0.28 5.59
N ARG A 121 17.04 0.77 5.41
CA ARG A 121 17.35 1.77 4.38
C ARG A 121 17.13 1.22 2.97
N ASP A 122 17.64 0.02 2.69
CA ASP A 122 17.47 -0.62 1.38
C ASP A 122 15.99 -0.95 1.12
N ALA A 123 15.28 -1.43 2.15
CA ALA A 123 13.84 -1.64 2.10
C ALA A 123 13.04 -0.38 1.76
N ARG A 124 13.44 0.77 2.32
CA ARG A 124 12.80 2.06 2.08
C ARG A 124 12.87 2.46 0.61
N VAL A 125 14.03 2.28 -0.01
CA VAL A 125 14.23 2.56 -1.45
C VAL A 125 13.30 1.71 -2.31
N GLU A 126 13.19 0.42 -1.98
CA GLU A 126 12.31 -0.50 -2.71
C GLU A 126 10.83 -0.21 -2.48
N LEU A 127 10.44 0.20 -1.27
CA LEU A 127 9.07 0.65 -1.01
C LEU A 127 8.69 1.86 -1.86
N VAL A 128 9.60 2.85 -1.99
CA VAL A 128 9.39 4.01 -2.86
C VAL A 128 9.16 3.57 -4.30
N ARG A 129 9.98 2.64 -4.82
CA ARG A 129 9.83 2.09 -6.18
C ARG A 129 8.48 1.38 -6.35
N LEU A 130 8.11 0.48 -5.44
CA LEU A 130 6.83 -0.23 -5.48
C LEU A 130 5.62 0.73 -5.51
N LEU A 131 5.69 1.83 -4.75
CA LEU A 131 4.63 2.83 -4.69
C LEU A 131 4.61 3.78 -5.91
N ALA A 132 5.74 3.96 -6.59
CA ALA A 132 5.90 4.93 -7.68
C ALA A 132 5.75 4.33 -9.09
N ASP A 133 6.13 3.07 -9.26
CA ASP A 133 6.28 2.41 -10.57
C ASP A 133 5.00 1.69 -11.03
N ALA A 134 3.94 1.74 -10.24
CA ALA A 134 2.67 1.13 -10.56
C ALA A 134 1.49 1.84 -9.91
N PHE A 135 0.32 1.69 -10.52
CA PHE A 135 -0.95 1.83 -9.83
C PHE A 135 -1.38 0.49 -9.27
N TRP A 136 -2.13 0.56 -8.17
CA TRP A 136 -2.53 -0.61 -7.41
C TRP A 136 -4.03 -0.61 -7.20
N ARG A 137 -4.57 -1.81 -7.02
CA ARG A 137 -5.82 -2.02 -6.31
C ARG A 137 -5.53 -1.99 -4.81
N VAL A 138 -6.22 -1.12 -4.08
CA VAL A 138 -6.02 -0.96 -2.65
C VAL A 138 -7.27 -1.37 -1.89
N ARG A 139 -7.05 -2.06 -0.77
CA ARG A 139 -8.04 -2.30 0.29
C ARG A 139 -7.42 -1.99 1.63
N ALA A 140 -8.18 -1.42 2.55
CA ALA A 140 -7.67 -1.15 3.89
C ALA A 140 -8.63 -1.56 5.00
N TYR A 141 -8.04 -2.10 6.05
CA TYR A 141 -8.72 -2.70 7.19
C TYR A 141 -8.11 -2.17 8.49
N ARG A 142 -8.95 -1.89 9.48
CA ARG A 142 -8.55 -1.68 10.86
C ARG A 142 -8.96 -2.89 11.68
N ASN A 143 -8.00 -3.51 12.34
CA ASN A 143 -8.25 -4.57 13.30
C ASN A 143 -8.31 -3.95 14.71
N THR A 144 -9.34 -4.30 15.47
CA THR A 144 -9.59 -3.77 16.81
C THR A 144 -9.51 -4.85 17.89
N MET A 145 -8.80 -5.97 17.63
CA MET A 145 -8.56 -7.00 18.65
C MET A 145 -7.38 -6.60 19.57
N GLU A 146 -6.90 -7.54 20.39
CA GLU A 146 -5.83 -7.40 21.41
C GLU A 146 -4.61 -6.56 20.99
N GLN A 147 -4.29 -6.53 19.70
CA GLN A 147 -3.36 -5.58 19.11
C GLN A 147 -4.06 -4.85 17.98
N THR A 148 -4.12 -3.53 18.10
CA THR A 148 -4.77 -2.68 17.10
C THR A 148 -3.81 -2.45 15.95
N TRP A 149 -4.27 -2.69 14.73
CA TRP A 149 -3.43 -2.43 13.56
C TRP A 149 -4.25 -2.06 12.35
N ILE A 150 -3.63 -1.29 11.46
CA ILE A 150 -4.15 -1.00 10.14
C ILE A 150 -3.35 -1.80 9.12
N SER A 151 -4.04 -2.44 8.18
CA SER A 151 -3.40 -3.07 7.02
C SER A 151 -3.95 -2.46 5.74
N MET A 152 -3.05 -1.87 4.97
CA MET A 152 -3.28 -1.42 3.60
C MET A 152 -2.71 -2.47 2.66
N ASN A 153 -3.60 -3.12 1.91
CA ASN A 153 -3.27 -4.20 1.00
C ASN A 153 -3.25 -3.65 -0.43
N PHE A 154 -2.10 -3.81 -1.10
CA PHE A 154 -1.81 -3.44 -2.47
C PHE A 154 -1.81 -4.71 -3.32
N GLU A 155 -2.74 -4.77 -4.25
CA GLU A 155 -3.03 -5.92 -5.10
C GLU A 155 -3.11 -5.45 -6.56
N HIS A 156 -3.13 -6.38 -7.51
CA HIS A 156 -3.35 -6.10 -8.93
C HIS A 156 -2.51 -4.93 -9.48
N ARG A 157 -1.19 -5.16 -9.56
CA ARG A 157 -0.22 -4.17 -10.03
C ARG A 157 -0.45 -3.81 -11.50
N ILE A 158 -0.67 -2.53 -11.78
CA ILE A 158 -0.71 -1.95 -13.13
C ILE A 158 0.57 -1.11 -13.31
N PRO A 159 1.59 -1.60 -14.02
CA PRO A 159 2.84 -0.86 -14.22
C PRO A 159 2.58 0.47 -14.93
N VAL A 160 3.29 1.52 -14.53
CA VAL A 160 3.21 2.85 -15.18
C VAL A 160 4.42 3.15 -16.08
N ILE A 161 5.49 2.36 -15.93
CA ILE A 161 6.74 2.44 -16.68
C ILE A 161 6.96 1.09 -17.37
N ASP A 162 7.39 1.13 -18.63
CA ASP A 162 7.74 -0.05 -19.42
C ASP A 162 9.17 -0.55 -19.11
N SER A 163 9.59 -1.64 -19.75
CA SER A 163 10.91 -2.25 -19.54
C SER A 163 12.08 -1.38 -20.04
N LEU A 164 11.81 -0.36 -20.86
CA LEU A 164 12.78 0.58 -21.40
C LEU A 164 12.81 1.91 -20.63
N GLY A 165 12.00 2.05 -19.57
CA GLY A 165 11.88 3.28 -18.78
C GLY A 165 10.88 4.30 -19.36
N GLY A 166 10.17 3.95 -20.44
CA GLY A 166 9.13 4.77 -21.05
C GLY A 166 7.83 4.73 -20.25
N SER A 167 6.99 5.77 -20.37
CA SER A 167 5.66 5.75 -19.76
C SER A 167 4.73 4.81 -20.52
N ILE A 168 4.01 3.95 -19.80
CA ILE A 168 2.98 3.12 -20.42
C ILE A 168 1.80 4.01 -20.82
N LEU A 169 1.41 3.89 -22.09
CA LEU A 169 0.37 4.70 -22.72
C LEU A 169 -0.93 3.90 -22.88
N GLN A 170 -2.06 4.59 -22.82
CA GLN A 170 -3.39 4.02 -23.04
C GLN A 170 -4.22 4.92 -23.98
N TRP A 171 -5.12 4.29 -24.73
CA TRP A 171 -6.13 5.02 -25.49
C TRP A 171 -7.24 5.50 -24.56
N ARG A 172 -7.52 6.81 -24.57
CA ARG A 172 -8.72 7.34 -23.91
C ARG A 172 -9.94 6.86 -24.68
N LYS A 173 -10.96 6.38 -23.97
CA LYS A 173 -12.23 5.94 -24.56
C LYS A 173 -13.40 6.73 -23.97
N ASP A 174 -14.45 6.92 -24.76
CA ASP A 174 -15.72 7.46 -24.29
C ASP A 174 -16.54 6.41 -23.54
N GLY A 175 -17.71 6.81 -23.02
CA GLY A 175 -18.63 5.90 -22.32
C GLY A 175 -19.21 4.77 -23.19
N LYS A 176 -18.98 4.79 -24.51
CA LYS A 176 -19.36 3.73 -25.47
C LYS A 176 -18.14 2.91 -25.92
N GLY A 177 -16.96 3.14 -25.32
CA GLY A 177 -15.73 2.43 -25.63
C GLY A 177 -15.02 2.91 -26.90
N ARG A 178 -15.47 4.00 -27.54
CA ARG A 178 -14.85 4.57 -28.75
C ARG A 178 -13.64 5.42 -28.36
N ARG A 179 -12.58 5.34 -29.16
CA ARG A 179 -11.36 6.11 -28.95
C ARG A 179 -11.64 7.62 -28.99
N ILE A 180 -11.06 8.35 -28.05
CA ILE A 180 -11.05 9.81 -27.99
C ILE A 180 -9.63 10.29 -28.29
N GLY A 181 -9.51 11.20 -29.26
CA GLY A 181 -8.28 11.88 -29.61
C GLY A 181 -7.32 11.09 -30.52
N ASP A 182 -6.28 11.79 -30.96
CA ASP A 182 -5.41 11.31 -32.04
C ASP A 182 -4.20 10.54 -31.53
N ASN A 183 -3.87 10.64 -30.24
CA ASN A 183 -2.69 10.01 -29.65
C ASN A 183 -3.02 9.30 -28.32
N PRO A 184 -2.31 8.20 -27.98
CA PRO A 184 -2.47 7.56 -26.69
C PRO A 184 -1.87 8.47 -25.62
N VAL A 185 -2.40 8.40 -24.40
CA VAL A 185 -2.02 9.26 -23.28
C VAL A 185 -1.41 8.42 -22.17
N PRO A 186 -0.53 8.98 -21.32
CA PRO A 186 -0.02 8.26 -20.16
C PRO A 186 -1.14 7.73 -19.27
N LEU A 187 -0.93 6.54 -18.69
CA LEU A 187 -1.80 6.02 -17.64
C LEU A 187 -1.94 7.04 -16.50
N LYS A 188 -3.17 7.17 -15.97
CA LYS A 188 -3.46 8.05 -14.82
C LYS A 188 -4.10 7.24 -13.70
N ALA A 189 -3.79 7.63 -12.46
CA ALA A 189 -4.51 7.15 -11.30
C ALA A 189 -5.82 7.93 -11.16
N ASP A 190 -6.86 7.26 -10.67
CA ASP A 190 -8.13 7.87 -10.31
C ASP A 190 -8.08 8.38 -8.87
N TRP A 191 -7.22 7.78 -8.04
CA TRP A 191 -7.10 8.06 -6.62
C TRP A 191 -5.64 8.12 -6.18
N ALA A 192 -5.35 8.98 -5.21
CA ALA A 192 -4.11 8.95 -4.44
C ALA A 192 -4.40 8.52 -2.99
N LEU A 193 -3.65 7.53 -2.51
CA LEU A 193 -3.68 7.13 -1.10
C LEU A 193 -2.76 8.04 -0.29
N ARG A 194 -3.32 8.74 0.69
CA ARG A 194 -2.64 9.78 1.47
C ARG A 194 -2.80 9.56 2.97
N VAL A 195 -1.82 10.02 3.73
CA VAL A 195 -1.90 10.15 5.19
C VAL A 195 -1.67 11.60 5.58
N ARG A 196 -2.67 12.21 6.25
CA ARG A 196 -2.60 13.60 6.71
C ARG A 196 -3.41 13.80 7.98
N GLY A 197 -2.82 14.42 8.99
CA GLY A 197 -3.45 14.68 10.28
C GLY A 197 -3.92 13.38 10.94
N GLY A 198 -3.07 12.36 10.90
CA GLY A 198 -3.41 11.02 11.36
C GLY A 198 -4.50 10.30 10.58
N MET A 199 -4.94 10.76 9.40
CA MET A 199 -6.01 10.09 8.63
C MET A 199 -5.48 9.44 7.35
N VAL A 200 -5.75 8.14 7.19
CA VAL A 200 -5.58 7.39 5.94
C VAL A 200 -6.82 7.59 5.07
N ARG A 201 -6.65 8.10 3.85
CA ARG A 201 -7.76 8.36 2.92
C ARG A 201 -7.35 8.30 1.46
N LEU A 202 -8.34 8.04 0.61
CA LEU A 202 -8.24 8.25 -0.84
C LEU A 202 -8.65 9.68 -1.17
N VAL A 203 -7.85 10.36 -1.99
CA VAL A 203 -8.13 11.69 -2.51
C VAL A 203 -8.00 11.72 -4.02
N TRP A 204 -8.67 12.65 -4.67
CA TRP A 204 -8.48 12.86 -6.10
C TRP A 204 -7.05 13.36 -6.37
N PRO A 205 -6.27 12.71 -7.25
CA PRO A 205 -4.85 13.02 -7.46
C PRO A 205 -4.63 14.38 -8.15
N PHE A 206 -5.68 14.93 -8.76
CA PHE A 206 -5.66 16.21 -9.48
C PHE A 206 -6.66 17.20 -8.88
N LEU A 207 -6.61 17.46 -7.58
CA LEU A 207 -7.29 18.66 -7.09
C LEU A 207 -6.59 19.84 -7.76
N PRO A 208 -7.30 20.74 -8.49
CA PRO A 208 -6.70 21.97 -8.93
C PRO A 208 -6.16 22.66 -7.68
N ARG A 209 -4.89 23.07 -7.70
CA ARG A 209 -4.38 24.02 -6.71
C ARG A 209 -5.33 25.21 -6.77
N ILE A 210 -6.19 25.36 -5.78
CA ILE A 210 -6.91 26.62 -5.59
C ILE A 210 -5.80 27.62 -5.35
N PRO A 211 -5.56 28.59 -6.25
CA PRO A 211 -4.57 29.63 -5.96
C PRO A 211 -5.02 30.27 -4.65
N GLN A 212 -4.14 30.23 -3.64
CA GLN A 212 -4.34 31.06 -2.46
C GLN A 212 -4.48 32.48 -3.00
N ARG A 213 -5.67 33.07 -2.85
CA ARG A 213 -5.83 34.51 -3.05
C ARG A 213 -4.83 35.14 -2.10
N ALA A 214 -3.83 35.81 -2.68
CA ALA A 214 -2.99 36.71 -1.92
C ALA A 214 -3.93 37.70 -1.20
N ALA A 215 -3.84 37.70 0.13
CA ALA A 215 -4.41 38.74 0.96
C ALA A 215 -3.52 40.00 0.87
#